data_AF-A0A671KWC2-F1
#
_entry.id   AF-A0A671KWC2-F1
#
_cell.length_a   1.000
_cell.length_b   1.000
_cell.length_c   1.000
_cell.angle_alpha   90.00
_cell.angle_beta   90.00
_cell.angle_gamma   90.00
#
_symmetry.space_group_name_H-M   'P 1'
#
loop_
_entity.id
_entity.type
_entity.pdbx_description
1 polymer ?
#
loop_
_entity_poly.entity_id
_entity_poly.type
_entity_poly.pdbx_seq_one_letter_code
_entity_poly.pdbx_strand_id
1 'polypeptide(L)'
;MLLGSLDPKSLTVLGVLNVGSPLEPVKSRLEIFTLNSTVRFAILNLTSSHVCRDPKSCNEGSPRIACANLTLYRFPSARSDSWLGPGTSEGQVRFSQVSPQGPTILNISFTGLNARAGGYHIHILPIKSAQEPCSDTNIMGHFNPNGTFGDLTGQNNFQNQDMDGNMPLSGPNSIIGRSLVIHYANGSRGTALLLLGRYAGRWICHMPNSKPAAVLWSCCCMRKNDIHDLQQ
;
A
#
# COMPACT_ATOMS: atom_id res chain seq x y z
N MET A 1 -32.41 15.33 1.95
CA MET A 1 -31.81 16.61 1.50
C MET A 1 -31.36 16.47 0.03
N LEU A 2 -31.50 17.52 -0.78
CA LEU A 2 -31.60 17.46 -2.25
C LEU A 2 -30.27 17.29 -3.02
N LEU A 3 -29.96 16.07 -3.51
CA LEU A 3 -29.08 15.81 -4.68
C LEU A 3 -29.51 16.48 -6.02
N GLY A 4 -30.53 17.34 -6.02
CA GLY A 4 -31.03 18.07 -7.19
C GLY A 4 -30.64 19.55 -7.16
N SER A 5 -29.84 19.94 -6.16
CA SER A 5 -29.32 21.29 -5.93
C SER A 5 -27.79 21.27 -5.81
N LEU A 6 -27.13 20.21 -6.31
CA LEU A 6 -25.68 20.23 -6.41
C LEU A 6 -25.33 21.03 -7.64
N ASP A 7 -24.80 22.23 -7.43
CA ASP A 7 -24.21 23.02 -8.51
C ASP A 7 -23.03 22.22 -9.09
N PRO A 8 -23.05 21.80 -10.37
CA PRO A 8 -21.95 21.06 -10.98
C PRO A 8 -20.62 21.81 -10.90
N LYS A 9 -20.64 23.15 -10.80
CA LYS A 9 -19.45 23.99 -10.62
C LYS A 9 -18.83 23.88 -9.22
N SER A 10 -19.60 23.39 -8.24
CA SER A 10 -19.12 23.10 -6.88
C SER A 10 -18.47 21.71 -6.75
N LEU A 11 -18.57 20.87 -7.77
CA LEU A 11 -18.00 19.52 -7.79
C LEU A 11 -16.60 19.52 -8.40
N THR A 12 -15.66 18.91 -7.69
CA THR A 12 -14.31 18.65 -8.23
C THR A 12 -14.25 17.24 -8.79
N VAL A 13 -13.84 17.11 -10.06
CA VAL A 13 -13.62 15.80 -10.67
C VAL A 13 -12.38 15.16 -10.05
N LEU A 14 -12.56 14.03 -9.36
CA LEU A 14 -11.47 13.32 -8.66
C LEU A 14 -10.74 12.32 -9.56
N GLY A 15 -11.37 11.87 -10.65
CA GLY A 15 -10.79 10.93 -11.62
C GLY A 15 -11.83 10.00 -12.25
N VAL A 16 -11.36 9.03 -13.04
CA VAL A 16 -12.19 8.00 -13.69
C VAL A 16 -11.96 6.66 -13.00
N LEU A 17 -13.04 5.98 -12.62
CA LEU A 17 -13.01 4.66 -11.98
C LEU A 17 -13.45 3.60 -13.00
N ASN A 18 -12.56 2.67 -13.33
CA ASN A 18 -12.93 1.53 -14.17
C ASN A 18 -13.75 0.51 -13.37
N VAL A 19 -14.90 0.13 -13.92
CA VAL A 19 -15.78 -0.89 -13.35
C VAL A 19 -15.82 -2.07 -14.31
N GLY A 20 -15.42 -3.25 -13.84
CA GLY A 20 -15.45 -4.47 -14.65
C GLY A 20 -16.84 -5.06 -14.77
N SER A 21 -16.96 -6.11 -15.58
CA SER A 21 -18.18 -6.94 -15.67
C SER A 21 -17.97 -8.28 -14.95
N PRO A 22 -19.02 -9.09 -14.76
CA PRO A 22 -18.84 -10.47 -14.28
C PRO A 22 -17.97 -11.35 -15.19
N LEU A 23 -17.87 -11.01 -16.49
CA LEU A 23 -17.06 -11.74 -17.48
C LEU A 23 -15.62 -11.21 -17.53
N GLU A 24 -15.44 -9.91 -17.30
CA GLU A 24 -14.14 -9.23 -17.30
C GLU A 24 -13.99 -8.41 -16.02
N PRO A 25 -13.59 -9.05 -14.90
CA PRO A 25 -13.45 -8.37 -13.63
C PRO A 25 -12.28 -7.38 -13.68
N VAL A 26 -12.54 -6.13 -13.29
CA VAL A 26 -11.53 -5.07 -13.20
C VAL A 26 -11.55 -4.52 -11.77
N LYS A 27 -10.36 -4.31 -11.19
CA LYS A 27 -10.23 -3.73 -9.86
C LYS A 27 -10.71 -2.27 -9.86
N SER A 28 -11.88 -2.02 -9.27
CA SER A 28 -12.45 -0.68 -9.12
C SER A 28 -11.84 0.05 -7.91
N ARG A 29 -10.74 0.76 -8.16
CA ARG A 29 -10.05 1.60 -7.17
C ARG A 29 -9.59 2.92 -7.79
N LEU A 30 -9.88 4.03 -7.12
CA LEU A 30 -9.29 5.34 -7.42
C LEU A 30 -8.53 5.87 -6.20
N GLU A 31 -7.27 6.26 -6.40
CA GLU A 31 -6.42 6.87 -5.38
C GLU A 31 -6.41 8.38 -5.53
N ILE A 32 -6.67 9.08 -4.43
CA ILE A 32 -6.88 10.53 -4.46
C ILE A 32 -5.95 11.19 -3.43
N PHE A 33 -5.08 12.06 -3.92
CA PHE A 33 -3.95 12.62 -3.17
C PHE A 33 -4.23 13.96 -2.50
N THR A 34 -5.20 14.72 -3.00
CA THR A 34 -5.38 16.15 -2.69
C THR A 34 -6.71 16.49 -2.01
N LEU A 35 -7.40 15.49 -1.45
CA LEU A 35 -8.69 15.71 -0.78
C LEU A 35 -8.53 16.40 0.58
N ASN A 36 -9.36 17.42 0.80
CA ASN A 36 -9.54 18.04 2.11
C ASN A 36 -10.24 17.06 3.08
N SER A 37 -9.87 17.07 4.36
CA SER A 37 -10.38 16.16 5.40
C SER A 37 -11.89 16.29 5.68
N THR A 38 -12.52 17.35 5.15
CA THR A 38 -13.95 17.61 5.25
C THR A 38 -14.79 16.79 4.26
N VAL A 39 -14.21 16.27 3.18
CA VAL A 39 -14.94 15.48 2.18
C VAL A 39 -15.01 14.01 2.62
N ARG A 40 -16.23 13.46 2.73
CA ARG A 40 -16.48 12.10 3.24
C ARG A 40 -17.04 11.13 2.20
N PHE A 41 -17.63 11.66 1.14
CA PHE A 41 -18.29 10.88 0.10
C PHE A 41 -17.90 11.43 -1.28
N ALA A 42 -17.84 10.53 -2.27
CA ALA A 42 -17.69 10.88 -3.67
C ALA A 42 -18.95 10.52 -4.44
N ILE A 43 -19.25 11.34 -5.45
CA ILE A 43 -20.36 11.14 -6.37
C ILE A 43 -19.81 10.47 -7.63
N LEU A 44 -20.36 9.32 -7.98
CA LEU A 44 -20.02 8.56 -9.18
C LEU A 44 -21.05 8.87 -10.26
N ASN A 45 -20.58 9.44 -11.37
CA ASN A 45 -21.38 9.66 -12.58
C ASN A 45 -21.09 8.52 -13.57
N LEU A 46 -22.09 7.69 -13.85
CA LEU A 46 -21.96 6.53 -14.72
C LEU A 46 -22.34 6.90 -16.16
N THR A 47 -21.39 6.82 -17.09
CA THR A 47 -21.54 7.35 -18.46
C THR A 47 -21.62 6.28 -19.56
N SER A 48 -21.45 4.99 -19.26
CA SER A 48 -21.50 3.91 -20.26
C SER A 48 -22.68 2.94 -20.09
N SER A 49 -23.15 2.46 -21.24
CA SER A 49 -24.33 1.60 -21.49
C SER A 49 -24.54 0.47 -20.48
N HIS A 50 -25.76 0.35 -19.98
CA HIS A 50 -26.18 -0.67 -19.04
C HIS A 50 -26.74 -1.91 -19.74
N VAL A 51 -26.46 -3.10 -19.20
CA VAL A 51 -27.26 -4.31 -19.47
C VAL A 51 -28.32 -4.39 -18.37
N CYS A 52 -29.55 -3.97 -18.68
CA CYS A 52 -30.70 -4.20 -17.81
C CYS A 52 -31.26 -5.61 -18.05
N ARG A 53 -31.69 -6.29 -16.99
CA ARG A 53 -32.47 -7.54 -17.12
C ARG A 53 -33.84 -7.29 -17.78
N ASP A 54 -34.39 -6.09 -17.64
CA ASP A 54 -35.67 -5.67 -18.24
C ASP A 54 -35.45 -4.51 -19.23
N PRO A 55 -35.78 -4.69 -20.53
CA PRO A 55 -35.70 -3.65 -21.55
C PRO A 55 -36.49 -2.37 -21.21
N LYS A 56 -37.57 -2.48 -20.42
CA LYS A 56 -38.39 -1.31 -20.03
C LYS A 56 -37.69 -0.38 -19.04
N SER A 57 -36.66 -0.85 -18.32
CA SER A 57 -35.91 -0.07 -17.32
C SER A 57 -34.69 0.67 -17.90
N CYS A 58 -34.33 0.38 -19.15
CA CYS A 58 -33.13 0.91 -19.80
C CYS A 58 -33.38 2.16 -20.67
N ASN A 59 -34.65 2.51 -20.93
CA ASN A 59 -35.03 3.60 -21.84
C ASN A 59 -35.31 4.95 -21.15
N GLU A 60 -35.12 5.07 -19.85
CA GLU A 60 -35.18 6.36 -19.15
C GLU A 60 -33.76 6.91 -19.03
N GLY A 61 -33.37 7.76 -19.98
CA GLY A 61 -32.06 8.43 -20.10
C GLY A 61 -31.71 9.42 -18.98
N SER A 62 -32.01 9.09 -17.73
CA SER A 62 -31.59 9.87 -16.57
C SER A 62 -30.16 9.50 -16.15
N PRO A 63 -29.30 10.49 -15.83
CA PRO A 63 -27.99 10.24 -15.25
C PRO A 63 -28.12 9.41 -13.97
N ARG A 64 -27.58 8.20 -13.96
CA ARG A 64 -27.56 7.36 -12.75
C ARG A 64 -26.38 7.81 -11.89
N ILE A 65 -26.71 8.30 -10.70
CA ILE A 65 -25.75 8.74 -9.70
C ILE A 65 -25.65 7.66 -8.63
N ALA A 66 -24.43 7.23 -8.31
CA ALA A 66 -24.15 6.43 -7.15
C ALA A 66 -23.26 7.22 -6.18
N CYS A 67 -23.37 6.94 -4.88
CA CYS A 67 -22.52 7.51 -3.85
C CYS A 67 -21.62 6.41 -3.29
N ALA A 68 -20.35 6.74 -3.05
CA ALA A 68 -19.41 5.85 -2.38
C ALA A 68 -18.70 6.58 -1.25
N ASN A 69 -18.45 5.86 -0.16
CA ASN A 69 -17.67 6.39 0.96
C ASN A 69 -16.20 6.55 0.56
N LEU A 70 -15.61 7.68 0.94
CA LEU A 70 -14.18 7.89 0.83
C LEU A 70 -13.53 7.38 2.12
N THR A 71 -12.67 6.38 1.98
CA THR A 71 -11.93 5.84 3.12
C THR A 71 -10.50 6.36 3.07
N LEU A 72 -10.05 7.01 4.15
CA LEU A 72 -8.63 7.34 4.29
C LEU A 72 -7.86 6.06 4.50
N TYR A 73 -7.09 5.68 3.49
CA TYR A 73 -6.24 4.53 3.53
C TYR A 73 -4.81 4.94 3.80
N ARG A 74 -4.22 4.41 4.87
CA ARG A 74 -2.82 4.64 5.18
C ARG A 74 -2.00 3.54 4.56
N PHE A 75 -1.21 3.88 3.55
CA PHE A 75 -0.24 2.96 2.99
C PHE A 75 0.97 2.93 3.91
N PRO A 76 1.26 1.77 4.52
CA PRO A 76 2.44 1.65 5.35
C PRO A 76 3.68 1.71 4.44
N SER A 77 4.66 2.45 4.90
CA SER A 77 5.98 2.55 4.30
C SER A 77 7.03 2.52 5.40
N ALA A 78 8.21 2.00 5.08
CA ALA A 78 9.36 2.08 5.98
C ALA A 78 10.53 2.70 5.22
N ARG A 79 11.35 3.46 5.94
CA ARG A 79 12.60 4.02 5.40
C ARG A 79 13.75 3.68 6.31
N SER A 80 14.94 3.58 5.73
CA SER A 80 16.19 3.52 6.47
C SER A 80 16.41 4.78 7.30
N ASP A 81 16.85 4.58 8.54
CA ASP A 81 17.52 5.60 9.35
C ASP A 81 19.03 5.64 9.04
N SER A 82 19.78 6.43 9.79
CA SER A 82 21.25 6.44 9.76
C SER A 82 21.85 5.06 10.02
N TRP A 83 22.93 4.75 9.29
CA TRP A 83 23.71 3.54 9.50
C TRP A 83 24.56 3.62 10.77
N LEU A 84 24.69 2.50 11.46
CA LEU A 84 25.48 2.31 12.67
C LEU A 84 26.36 1.07 12.52
N GLY A 85 27.52 1.09 13.18
CA GLY A 85 28.46 -0.02 13.20
C GLY A 85 29.78 0.29 12.52
N PRO A 86 30.74 -0.65 12.57
CA PRO A 86 32.11 -0.42 12.11
C PRO A 86 32.30 -0.52 10.59
N GLY A 87 31.30 -1.00 9.86
CA GLY A 87 31.40 -1.12 8.41
C GLY A 87 31.27 0.21 7.65
N THR A 88 31.59 0.15 6.37
CA THR A 88 31.58 1.31 5.45
C THR A 88 30.38 1.32 4.50
N SER A 89 29.52 0.32 4.60
CA SER A 89 28.34 0.17 3.75
C SER A 89 27.26 1.15 4.18
N GLU A 90 26.85 1.98 3.23
CA GLU A 90 25.85 3.04 3.40
C GLU A 90 24.79 2.96 2.31
N GLY A 91 23.89 3.94 2.29
CA GLY A 91 22.84 4.08 1.29
C GLY A 91 21.45 4.21 1.90
N GLN A 92 20.42 3.94 1.10
CA GLN A 92 19.03 4.04 1.54
C GLN A 92 18.23 2.82 1.11
N VAL A 93 17.29 2.44 1.98
CA VAL A 93 16.26 1.44 1.66
C VAL A 93 14.89 2.02 1.94
N ARG A 94 13.97 1.82 1.01
CA ARG A 94 12.57 2.20 1.16
C ARG A 94 11.68 1.00 0.90
N PHE A 95 10.75 0.77 1.81
CA PHE A 95 9.72 -0.25 1.72
C PHE A 95 8.37 0.43 1.56
N SER A 96 7.52 -0.09 0.69
CA SER A 96 6.16 0.42 0.52
C SER A 96 5.18 -0.69 0.19
N GLN A 97 3.96 -0.60 0.71
CA GLN A 97 2.87 -1.50 0.34
C GLN A 97 1.73 -0.68 -0.26
N VAL A 98 1.28 -1.10 -1.46
CA VAL A 98 0.07 -0.54 -2.10
C VAL A 98 -1.23 -1.13 -1.54
N SER A 99 -1.11 -2.13 -0.65
CA SER A 99 -2.16 -2.66 0.21
C SER A 99 -1.54 -3.42 1.40
N PRO A 100 -2.13 -3.43 2.61
CA PRO A 100 -1.57 -4.02 3.83
C PRO A 100 -1.38 -5.53 3.72
N GLN A 101 -2.23 -6.20 2.92
CA GLN A 101 -2.12 -7.64 2.61
C GLN A 101 -1.35 -7.91 1.31
N GLY A 102 -0.84 -6.88 0.64
CA GLY A 102 -0.09 -7.02 -0.62
C GLY A 102 1.39 -7.27 -0.38
N PRO A 103 2.16 -7.63 -1.42
CA PRO A 103 3.60 -7.71 -1.32
C PRO A 103 4.19 -6.32 -1.01
N THR A 104 5.33 -6.32 -0.34
CA THR A 104 6.11 -5.11 -0.07
C THR A 104 7.04 -4.86 -1.24
N ILE A 105 7.02 -3.63 -1.74
CA ILE A 105 7.94 -3.15 -2.77
C ILE A 105 9.16 -2.57 -2.06
N LEU A 106 10.35 -3.03 -2.44
CA LEU A 106 11.64 -2.60 -1.94
C LEU A 106 12.29 -1.70 -2.99
N ASN A 107 12.83 -0.56 -2.58
CA ASN A 107 13.73 0.26 -3.39
C ASN A 107 15.03 0.43 -2.61
N ILE A 108 16.11 -0.15 -3.14
CA ILE A 108 17.40 -0.26 -2.46
C ILE A 108 18.46 0.48 -3.26
N SER A 109 19.30 1.22 -2.56
CA SER A 109 20.54 1.79 -3.08
C SER A 109 21.60 1.69 -2.01
N PHE A 110 22.61 0.83 -2.21
CA PHE A 110 23.76 0.70 -1.33
C PHE A 110 25.04 1.18 -2.01
N THR A 111 25.93 1.72 -1.22
CA THR A 111 27.25 2.22 -1.62
C THR A 111 28.28 1.83 -0.57
N GLY A 112 29.57 1.87 -0.91
CA GLY A 112 30.63 1.52 0.05
C GLY A 112 30.62 0.03 0.43
N LEU A 113 30.15 -0.84 -0.46
CA LEU A 113 30.15 -2.30 -0.24
C LEU A 113 31.56 -2.90 -0.35
N ASN A 114 32.45 -2.23 -1.08
CA ASN A 114 33.89 -2.54 -1.19
C ASN A 114 34.19 -4.00 -1.60
N ALA A 115 33.29 -4.65 -2.34
CA ALA A 115 33.33 -6.07 -2.69
C ALA A 115 33.40 -7.02 -1.47
N ARG A 116 33.04 -6.54 -0.27
CA ARG A 116 33.07 -7.30 0.98
C ARG A 116 31.69 -7.77 1.41
N ALA A 117 30.63 -7.11 0.97
CA ALA A 117 29.27 -7.47 1.33
C ALA A 117 28.86 -8.82 0.72
N GLY A 118 28.11 -9.62 1.47
CA GLY A 118 27.50 -10.86 1.00
C GLY A 118 26.01 -10.69 0.71
N GLY A 119 25.28 -10.05 1.62
CA GLY A 119 23.83 -9.83 1.50
C GLY A 119 23.29 -9.01 2.66
N TYR A 120 21.98 -8.78 2.69
CA TYR A 120 21.32 -8.07 3.79
C TYR A 120 20.16 -8.87 4.39
N HIS A 121 19.93 -8.66 5.69
CA HIS A 121 18.91 -9.36 6.48
C HIS A 121 18.12 -8.38 7.35
N ILE A 122 16.87 -8.72 7.61
CA ILE A 122 16.06 -8.08 8.64
C ILE A 122 16.20 -8.89 9.93
N HIS A 123 16.47 -8.21 11.04
CA HIS A 123 16.62 -8.82 12.36
C HIS A 123 15.39 -8.62 13.23
N ILE A 124 15.29 -9.40 14.31
CA ILE A 124 14.08 -9.43 15.14
C ILE A 124 13.86 -8.09 15.86
N LEU A 125 14.91 -7.47 16.39
CA LEU A 125 14.79 -6.27 17.23
C LEU A 125 15.25 -4.98 16.52
N PRO A 126 14.75 -3.81 16.96
CA PRO A 126 15.40 -2.54 16.68
C PRO A 126 16.81 -2.49 17.29
N ILE A 127 17.63 -1.56 16.82
CA ILE A 127 18.90 -1.23 17.46
C ILE A 127 18.60 -0.53 18.79
N LYS A 128 18.93 -1.17 19.93
CA LYS A 128 18.67 -0.64 21.28
C LYS A 128 19.82 0.21 21.81
N SER A 129 21.04 -0.09 21.39
CA SER A 129 22.26 0.61 21.80
C SER A 129 23.17 0.88 20.60
N ALA A 130 23.86 2.02 20.60
CA ALA A 130 24.90 2.33 19.63
C ALA A 130 26.19 1.53 19.88
N GLN A 131 26.36 0.95 21.07
CA GLN A 131 27.47 0.06 21.37
C GLN A 131 27.19 -1.33 20.82
N GLU A 132 28.08 -1.83 19.95
CA GLU A 132 27.91 -3.08 19.21
C GLU A 132 26.50 -3.20 18.56
N PRO A 133 26.14 -2.26 17.65
CA PRO A 133 24.79 -2.10 17.13
C PRO A 133 24.30 -3.32 16.35
N CYS A 134 25.24 -4.13 15.83
CA CYS A 134 24.96 -5.31 15.05
C CYS A 134 24.96 -6.60 15.89
N SER A 135 25.33 -6.59 17.17
CA SER A 135 25.53 -7.84 17.94
C SER A 135 24.23 -8.62 18.19
N ASP A 136 24.33 -9.93 18.38
CA ASP A 136 23.17 -10.78 18.72
C ASP A 136 22.45 -10.35 19.99
N THR A 137 23.20 -9.87 20.98
CA THR A 137 22.63 -9.33 22.22
C THR A 137 21.76 -8.10 21.97
N ASN A 138 22.07 -7.30 20.94
CA ASN A 138 21.40 -6.04 20.64
C ASN A 138 20.18 -6.25 19.72
N ILE A 139 20.37 -6.94 18.60
CA ILE A 139 19.38 -7.07 17.53
C ILE A 139 18.74 -8.46 17.38
N MET A 140 19.23 -9.44 18.15
CA MET A 140 18.88 -10.87 18.03
C MET A 140 19.21 -11.43 16.63
N GLY A 141 18.71 -12.64 16.34
CA GLY A 141 18.87 -13.28 15.03
C GLY A 141 17.98 -12.70 13.94
N HIS A 142 17.93 -13.41 12.81
CA HIS A 142 17.16 -13.01 11.65
C HIS A 142 15.65 -13.12 11.92
N PHE A 143 14.89 -12.14 11.46
CA PHE A 143 13.42 -12.20 11.46
C PHE A 143 12.90 -13.25 10.49
N ASN A 144 13.53 -13.36 9.31
CA ASN A 144 13.28 -14.42 8.33
C ASN A 144 14.57 -15.23 8.12
N PRO A 145 14.74 -16.38 8.81
CA PRO A 145 15.98 -17.15 8.80
C PRO A 145 16.44 -17.62 7.42
N ASN A 146 15.51 -17.86 6.49
CA ASN A 146 15.81 -18.30 5.13
C ASN A 146 15.85 -17.14 4.13
N GLY A 147 15.51 -15.93 4.57
CA GLY A 147 15.45 -14.74 3.74
C GLY A 147 16.81 -14.06 3.68
N THR A 148 17.77 -14.62 2.95
CA THR A 148 18.93 -13.85 2.48
C THR A 148 18.50 -13.06 1.25
N PHE A 149 18.58 -11.74 1.35
CA PHE A 149 18.10 -10.84 0.31
C PHE A 149 19.27 -10.12 -0.34
N GLY A 150 19.22 -10.01 -1.67
CA GLY A 150 20.22 -9.37 -2.52
C GLY A 150 21.60 -10.01 -2.42
N ASP A 151 22.03 -10.67 -3.48
CA ASP A 151 23.44 -11.06 -3.61
C ASP A 151 24.29 -9.79 -3.83
N LEU A 152 25.04 -9.41 -2.81
CA LEU A 152 25.91 -8.24 -2.83
C LEU A 152 27.38 -8.61 -3.12
N THR A 153 27.67 -9.89 -3.40
CA THR A 153 29.04 -10.38 -3.54
C THR A 153 29.77 -9.70 -4.69
N GLY A 154 31.01 -9.26 -4.43
CA GLY A 154 31.83 -8.57 -5.43
C GLY A 154 31.37 -7.15 -5.80
N GLN A 155 30.25 -6.66 -5.24
CA GLN A 155 29.70 -5.35 -5.58
C GLN A 155 30.37 -4.23 -4.78
N ASN A 156 30.57 -3.07 -5.41
CA ASN A 156 30.94 -1.82 -4.73
C ASN A 156 29.72 -0.94 -4.45
N ASN A 157 28.76 -0.96 -5.38
CA ASN A 157 27.47 -0.28 -5.30
C ASN A 157 26.39 -1.26 -5.76
N PHE A 158 25.18 -1.13 -5.21
CA PHE A 158 24.06 -1.99 -5.55
C PHE A 158 22.77 -1.17 -5.60
N GLN A 159 22.00 -1.34 -6.65
CA GLN A 159 20.67 -0.72 -6.78
C GLN A 159 19.69 -1.78 -7.26
N ASN A 160 18.54 -1.88 -6.58
CA ASN A 160 17.51 -2.81 -7.01
C ASN A 160 16.12 -2.35 -6.61
N GLN A 161 15.13 -2.84 -7.36
CA GLN A 161 13.72 -2.74 -7.05
C GLN A 161 13.08 -4.12 -7.12
N ASP A 162 12.64 -4.64 -5.97
CA ASP A 162 12.05 -5.97 -5.84
C ASP A 162 10.68 -5.91 -5.16
N MET A 163 9.96 -7.03 -5.22
CA MET A 163 8.75 -7.26 -4.43
C MET A 163 8.89 -8.52 -3.58
N ASP A 164 8.52 -8.43 -2.31
CA ASP A 164 8.57 -9.56 -1.37
C ASP A 164 7.32 -9.63 -0.49
N GLY A 165 6.70 -10.82 -0.43
CA GLY A 165 5.55 -11.11 0.42
C GLY A 165 5.90 -11.40 1.89
N ASN A 166 7.18 -11.66 2.20
CA ASN A 166 7.66 -12.02 3.54
C ASN A 166 8.16 -10.80 4.34
N MET A 167 7.89 -9.60 3.86
CA MET A 167 8.30 -8.34 4.49
C MET A 167 7.09 -7.42 4.79
N PRO A 168 6.07 -7.88 5.53
CA PRO A 168 4.88 -7.07 5.76
C PRO A 168 5.23 -5.77 6.49
N LEU A 169 4.56 -4.66 6.15
CA LEU A 169 4.70 -3.37 6.85
C LEU A 169 3.54 -3.10 7.81
N SER A 170 2.64 -4.07 7.98
CA SER A 170 1.48 -3.99 8.85
C SER A 170 1.22 -5.31 9.56
N GLY A 171 0.40 -5.27 10.61
CA GLY A 171 0.12 -6.43 11.45
C GLY A 171 1.26 -6.76 12.44
N PRO A 172 1.11 -7.86 13.21
CA PRO A 172 2.03 -8.22 14.30
C PRO A 172 3.44 -8.60 13.81
N ASN A 173 3.56 -9.03 12.55
CA ASN A 173 4.82 -9.42 11.94
C ASN A 173 5.50 -8.29 11.17
N SER A 174 5.06 -7.04 11.35
CA SER A 174 5.62 -5.90 10.62
C SER A 174 7.14 -5.80 10.79
N ILE A 175 7.84 -5.44 9.70
CA ILE A 175 9.27 -5.13 9.72
C ILE A 175 9.55 -3.68 10.15
N ILE A 176 8.52 -2.84 10.27
CA ILE A 176 8.66 -1.49 10.85
C ILE A 176 9.11 -1.61 12.30
N GLY A 177 10.12 -0.83 12.68
CA GLY A 177 10.72 -0.87 14.01
C GLY A 177 11.69 -2.04 14.22
N ARG A 178 12.03 -2.77 13.17
CA ARG A 178 13.12 -3.76 13.17
C ARG A 178 14.40 -3.15 12.61
N SER A 179 15.51 -3.88 12.73
CA SER A 179 16.79 -3.51 12.13
C SER A 179 17.05 -4.25 10.83
N LEU A 180 17.75 -3.60 9.91
CA LEU A 180 18.32 -4.20 8.70
C LEU A 180 19.84 -4.19 8.84
N VAL A 181 20.49 -5.31 8.51
CA VAL A 181 21.94 -5.48 8.61
C VAL A 181 22.50 -5.90 7.27
N ILE A 182 23.59 -5.26 6.85
CA ILE A 182 24.43 -5.77 5.75
C ILE A 182 25.51 -6.68 6.36
N HIS A 183 25.55 -7.91 5.89
CA HIS A 183 26.57 -8.88 6.25
C HIS A 183 27.70 -8.87 5.24
N TYR A 184 28.92 -9.10 5.73
CA TYR A 184 30.05 -9.40 4.87
C TYR A 184 29.99 -10.84 4.35
N ALA A 185 30.70 -11.11 3.26
CA ALA A 185 30.73 -12.43 2.62
C ALA A 185 31.32 -13.54 3.52
N ASN A 186 32.11 -13.17 4.54
CA ASN A 186 32.59 -14.10 5.57
C ASN A 186 31.56 -14.38 6.68
N GLY A 187 30.35 -13.83 6.58
CA GLY A 187 29.25 -13.98 7.54
C GLY A 187 29.25 -12.97 8.69
N SER A 188 30.33 -12.21 8.90
CA SER A 188 30.36 -11.20 9.96
C SER A 188 29.46 -10.01 9.64
N ARG A 189 28.98 -9.33 10.68
CA ARG A 189 28.05 -8.20 10.52
C ARG A 189 28.83 -6.91 10.28
N GLY A 190 28.41 -6.14 9.27
CA GLY A 190 29.06 -4.90 8.88
C GLY A 190 28.40 -3.67 9.51
N THR A 191 27.31 -3.22 8.90
CA THR A 191 26.53 -2.07 9.34
C THR A 191 25.06 -2.43 9.51
N ALA A 192 24.39 -1.73 10.42
CA ALA A 192 22.97 -1.90 10.71
C ALA A 192 22.24 -0.55 10.67
N LEU A 193 20.94 -0.59 10.40
CA LEU A 193 20.07 0.58 10.47
C LEU A 193 18.72 0.21 11.07
N LEU A 194 17.98 1.22 11.52
CA LEU A 194 16.60 1.08 11.97
C LEU A 194 15.59 1.35 10.83
N LEU A 195 14.54 0.53 10.74
CA LEU A 195 13.45 0.72 9.79
C LEU A 195 12.36 1.61 10.41
N LEU A 196 12.37 2.88 10.03
CA LEU A 196 11.43 3.88 10.53
C LEU A 196 10.13 3.85 9.74
N GLY A 197 9.02 3.64 10.44
CA GLY A 197 7.68 3.66 9.87
C GLY A 197 7.26 5.06 9.44
N ARG A 198 6.67 5.16 8.25
CA ARG A 198 5.93 6.31 7.76
C ARG A 198 4.60 5.87 7.19
N TYR A 199 3.55 6.61 7.48
CA TYR A 199 2.23 6.36 6.95
C TYR A 199 1.85 7.50 6.01
N ALA A 200 1.89 7.25 4.70
CA ALA A 200 1.30 8.16 3.74
C ALA A 200 -0.19 7.85 3.64
N GLY A 201 -1.03 8.80 4.05
CA GLY A 201 -2.47 8.69 3.86
C GLY A 201 -2.84 9.04 2.41
N ARG A 202 -3.61 8.20 1.74
CA ARG A 202 -4.36 8.57 0.53
C ARG A 202 -5.81 8.21 0.72
N TRP A 203 -6.70 9.00 0.14
CA TRP A 203 -8.11 8.64 0.13
C TRP A 203 -8.37 7.65 -0.99
N ILE A 204 -9.07 6.58 -0.67
CA ILE A 204 -9.51 5.58 -1.65
C ILE A 204 -11.03 5.66 -1.74
N CYS A 205 -11.52 5.79 -2.96
CA CYS A 205 -12.89 5.45 -3.29
C CYS A 205 -12.92 3.96 -3.65
N HIS A 206 -13.62 3.16 -2.85
CA HIS A 206 -13.80 1.73 -3.10
C HIS A 206 -15.29 1.40 -3.12
N MET A 207 -15.71 0.72 -4.18
CA MET A 207 -16.97 0.00 -4.21
C MET A 207 -16.70 -1.36 -3.55
N PRO A 208 -17.21 -1.64 -2.34
CA PRO A 208 -16.99 -2.91 -1.66
C PRO A 208 -17.26 -4.09 -2.61
N ASN A 209 -16.25 -4.95 -2.81
CA ASN A 209 -16.44 -6.19 -3.54
C ASN A 209 -17.48 -7.04 -2.79
N SER A 210 -18.61 -7.23 -3.45
CA SER A 210 -19.40 -8.45 -3.31
C SER A 210 -18.47 -9.66 -3.44
N LYS A 211 -18.64 -10.62 -2.53
CA LYS A 211 -17.91 -11.90 -2.53
C LYS A 211 -18.02 -12.58 -3.92
N PRO A 212 -17.04 -13.41 -4.34
CA PRO A 212 -17.20 -14.26 -5.51
C PRO A 212 -18.13 -15.42 -5.14
N ALA A 213 -19.42 -15.14 -5.06
CA ALA A 213 -20.44 -16.16 -4.94
C ALA A 213 -21.71 -15.58 -5.56
N ALA A 214 -22.28 -16.35 -6.47
CA ALA A 214 -23.55 -16.10 -7.12
C ALA A 214 -24.66 -15.77 -6.11
N VAL A 215 -24.82 -14.49 -5.79
CA VAL A 215 -26.08 -13.94 -5.29
C VAL A 215 -26.16 -12.53 -5.86
N LEU A 216 -27.19 -12.33 -6.68
CA LEU A 216 -27.63 -11.07 -7.26
C LEU A 216 -27.68 -9.95 -6.21
N TRP A 217 -26.57 -9.24 -6.03
CA TRP A 217 -26.64 -7.84 -5.69
C TRP A 217 -26.51 -7.09 -7.00
N SER A 218 -27.67 -6.83 -7.62
CA SER A 218 -27.82 -5.65 -8.44
C SER A 218 -27.15 -4.51 -7.68
N CYS A 219 -26.12 -3.87 -8.25
CA CYS A 219 -25.84 -2.50 -7.87
C CYS A 219 -27.12 -1.72 -8.15
N CYS A 220 -28.00 -1.62 -7.16
CA CYS A 220 -29.15 -0.73 -7.23
C CYS A 220 -28.58 0.68 -7.31
N CYS A 221 -28.48 1.18 -8.53
CA CYS A 221 -28.35 2.61 -8.79
C CYS A 221 -29.66 3.22 -8.28
N MET A 222 -29.66 3.66 -7.02
CA MET A 222 -30.85 4.18 -6.39
C MET A 222 -31.20 5.53 -6.98
N ARG A 223 -32.48 5.74 -7.25
CA ARG A 223 -33.00 7.09 -7.40
C ARG A 223 -32.93 7.74 -6.03
N LYS A 224 -32.65 9.04 -6.03
CA LYS A 224 -32.52 9.93 -4.86
C LYS A 224 -33.62 9.79 -3.77
N ASN A 225 -34.76 9.19 -4.10
CA ASN A 225 -35.87 9.00 -3.16
C ASN A 225 -35.73 7.75 -2.26
N ASP A 226 -34.83 6.81 -2.57
CA ASP A 226 -34.72 5.52 -1.87
C ASP A 226 -33.65 5.50 -0.75
N ILE A 227 -32.99 6.64 -0.46
CA ILE A 227 -31.93 6.74 0.56
C ILE A 227 -32.49 6.84 1.99
N HIS A 228 -33.78 7.15 2.16
CA HIS A 228 -34.37 7.41 3.49
C HIS A 228 -34.53 6.16 4.38
N ASP A 229 -34.38 4.94 3.83
CA ASP A 229 -34.60 3.68 4.56
C ASP A 229 -33.30 2.97 5.02
N LEU A 230 -32.11 3.55 4.81
CA LEU A 230 -30.83 2.96 5.25
C LEU A 230 -30.23 3.62 6.51
N GLN A 231 -31.01 4.40 7.26
CA GLN A 231 -30.62 4.95 8.57
C GLN A 231 -31.64 4.69 9.69
N GLN A 232 -32.24 3.49 9.72
CA GLN A 232 -32.78 2.93 10.97
C GLN A 232 -31.95 1.72 11.39
#